data_AF-A0AA38UC51-F1
#
_entry.id   AF-A0AA38UC51-F1
#
_cell.length_a   1.000
_cell.length_b   1.000
_cell.length_c   1.000
_cell.angle_alpha   90.00
_cell.angle_beta   90.00
_cell.angle_gamma   90.00
#
_symmetry.space_group_name_H-M   'P 1'
#
loop_
_entity.id
_entity.type
_entity.pdbx_description
1 polymer ?
#
loop_
_entity_poly.entity_id
_entity_poly.type
_entity_poly.pdbx_seq_one_letter_code
_entity_poly.pdbx_strand_id
1 'polypeptide(L)'
;MSSPRAIIQILITGTRILGKAFYEAGRQAAKNARAPAAGSVGNDVAGVGHASSGSITDQLTRQHRMTLDEAHLILNVKHEQGLETILNHYEHLFKANSPPPPPPKPLPPSKARATGQFHSHYLQSKVVRARDRIEAERSMSEPDPSTQTSSSSPSSPSSPPPPNKGDSP
;
A
#
# COMPACT_ATOMS: atom_id res chain seq x y z
N MET A 1 -19.48 14.69 -57.08
CA MET A 1 -20.47 13.65 -56.71
C MET A 1 -19.84 12.74 -55.67
N SER A 2 -20.27 12.80 -54.40
CA SER A 2 -19.77 11.85 -53.39
C SER A 2 -20.19 10.44 -53.80
N SER A 3 -19.21 9.61 -54.16
CA SER A 3 -19.47 8.24 -54.60
C SER A 3 -19.92 7.40 -53.40
N PRO A 4 -21.11 6.79 -53.42
CA PRO A 4 -21.58 5.90 -52.34
C PRO A 4 -20.59 4.78 -51.99
N ARG A 5 -19.78 4.35 -52.97
CA ARG A 5 -18.71 3.37 -52.78
C ARG A 5 -17.60 3.83 -51.81
N ALA A 6 -17.23 5.11 -51.82
CA ALA A 6 -16.21 5.64 -50.91
C ALA A 6 -16.70 5.63 -49.45
N ILE A 7 -17.98 5.95 -49.21
CA ILE A 7 -18.59 5.93 -47.88
C ILE A 7 -18.62 4.49 -47.34
N ILE A 8 -19.03 3.54 -48.16
CA ILE A 8 -19.05 2.11 -47.80
C ILE A 8 -17.64 1.61 -47.47
N GLN A 9 -16.63 2.01 -48.25
CA GLN A 9 -15.24 1.61 -48.04
C GLN A 9 -14.65 2.19 -46.75
N ILE A 10 -14.99 3.43 -46.40
CA ILE A 10 -14.61 4.05 -45.12
C ILE A 10 -15.29 3.32 -43.96
N LEU A 11 -16.57 2.98 -44.09
CA LEU A 11 -17.31 2.25 -43.05
C LEU A 11 -16.70 0.86 -42.78
N ILE A 12 -16.39 0.11 -43.85
CA ILE A 12 -15.79 -1.22 -43.75
C ILE A 12 -14.38 -1.15 -43.16
N THR A 13 -13.59 -0.16 -43.58
CA THR A 13 -12.21 0.00 -43.09
C THR A 13 -12.21 0.47 -41.64
N GLY A 14 -13.06 1.43 -41.29
CA GLY A 14 -13.20 1.96 -39.93
C GLY A 14 -13.67 0.92 -38.94
N THR A 15 -14.68 0.11 -39.29
CA THR A 15 -15.17 -0.97 -38.41
C THR A 15 -14.13 -2.06 -38.16
N ARG A 16 -13.30 -2.40 -39.16
CA ARG A 16 -12.20 -3.37 -39.01
C ARG A 16 -11.10 -2.88 -38.08
N ILE A 17 -10.71 -1.62 -38.18
CA ILE A 17 -9.67 -1.02 -37.33
C ILE A 17 -10.20 -0.91 -35.89
N LEU A 18 -11.42 -0.41 -35.72
CA LEU A 18 -12.05 -0.25 -34.42
C LEU A 18 -12.26 -1.59 -33.71
N GLY A 19 -12.76 -2.61 -34.42
CA GLY A 19 -12.94 -3.96 -33.88
C GLY A 19 -11.64 -4.62 -33.44
N LYS A 20 -10.55 -4.47 -34.21
CA LYS A 20 -9.22 -4.99 -33.83
C LYS A 20 -8.67 -4.28 -32.59
N ALA A 21 -8.84 -2.96 -32.48
CA ALA A 21 -8.39 -2.21 -31.32
C ALA A 21 -9.12 -2.63 -30.04
N PHE A 22 -10.45 -2.77 -30.10
CA PHE A 22 -11.23 -3.25 -28.95
C PHE A 22 -10.90 -4.69 -28.57
N TYR A 23 -10.65 -5.57 -29.54
CA TYR A 23 -10.24 -6.94 -29.28
C TYR A 23 -8.88 -7.02 -28.59
N GLU A 24 -7.88 -6.28 -29.07
CA GLU A 24 -6.54 -6.23 -28.46
C GLU A 24 -6.58 -5.60 -27.07
N ALA A 25 -7.31 -4.49 -26.90
CA ALA A 25 -7.50 -3.85 -25.61
C ALA A 25 -8.24 -4.78 -24.62
N GLY A 26 -9.30 -5.45 -25.07
CA GLY A 26 -10.04 -6.42 -24.26
C GLY A 26 -9.18 -7.63 -23.89
N ARG A 27 -8.35 -8.13 -24.80
CA ARG A 27 -7.39 -9.20 -24.52
C ARG A 27 -6.34 -8.77 -23.50
N GLN A 28 -5.84 -7.54 -23.59
CA GLN A 28 -4.89 -6.99 -22.63
C GLN A 28 -5.54 -6.80 -21.24
N ALA A 29 -6.77 -6.29 -21.20
CA ALA A 29 -7.53 -6.17 -19.95
C ALA A 29 -7.79 -7.56 -19.33
N ALA A 30 -8.16 -8.56 -20.14
CA ALA A 30 -8.37 -9.92 -19.67
C ALA A 30 -7.09 -10.58 -19.15
N LYS A 31 -5.92 -10.32 -19.77
CA LYS A 31 -4.63 -10.78 -19.26
C LYS A 31 -4.28 -10.13 -17.93
N ASN A 32 -4.49 -8.83 -17.79
CA ASN A 32 -4.27 -8.11 -16.53
C ASN A 32 -5.23 -8.58 -15.42
N ALA A 33 -6.46 -8.97 -15.78
CA ALA A 33 -7.44 -9.51 -14.83
C ALA A 33 -7.19 -10.99 -14.47
N ARG A 34 -6.60 -11.79 -15.37
CA ARG A 34 -6.34 -13.23 -15.19
C ARG A 34 -4.94 -13.56 -14.69
N ALA A 35 -3.97 -12.67 -14.87
CA ALA A 35 -2.70 -12.77 -14.17
C ALA A 35 -3.05 -12.88 -12.68
N PRO A 36 -2.70 -13.97 -11.99
CA PRO A 36 -3.06 -14.12 -10.60
C PRO A 36 -2.44 -12.93 -9.87
N ALA A 37 -3.30 -12.04 -9.36
CA ALA A 37 -2.93 -11.13 -8.29
C ALA A 37 -2.56 -12.03 -7.11
N ALA A 38 -1.30 -12.47 -7.06
CA ALA A 38 -0.80 -13.35 -6.02
C ALA A 38 -1.11 -12.70 -4.66
N GLY A 39 -2.12 -13.24 -3.94
CA GLY A 39 -2.55 -12.77 -2.62
C GLY A 39 -3.93 -12.07 -2.51
N SER A 40 -4.90 -12.38 -3.38
CA SER A 40 -6.22 -11.73 -3.49
C SER A 40 -7.23 -11.96 -2.34
N VAL A 41 -6.83 -11.78 -1.09
CA VAL A 41 -7.78 -11.59 0.04
C VAL A 41 -7.40 -10.36 0.90
N GLY A 42 -6.28 -9.68 0.60
CA GLY A 42 -5.86 -8.47 1.34
C GLY A 42 -5.29 -7.34 0.49
N ASN A 43 -5.29 -7.47 -0.83
CA ASN A 43 -4.62 -6.58 -1.79
C ASN A 43 -5.58 -5.64 -2.56
N ASP A 44 -6.85 -5.54 -2.15
CA ASP A 44 -7.82 -4.60 -2.75
C ASP A 44 -7.52 -3.12 -2.45
N VAL A 45 -6.42 -2.84 -1.75
CA VAL A 45 -5.93 -1.47 -1.58
C VAL A 45 -5.19 -1.05 -2.84
N ALA A 46 -5.71 -0.01 -3.50
CA ALA A 46 -5.14 0.57 -4.72
C ALA A 46 -3.61 0.78 -4.56
N GLY A 47 -2.83 0.26 -5.51
CA GLY A 47 -1.38 0.39 -5.53
C GLY A 47 -0.60 -0.71 -4.78
N VAL A 48 -1.17 -1.39 -3.79
CA VAL A 48 -0.46 -2.46 -3.05
C VAL A 48 -0.23 -3.71 -3.91
N GLY A 49 -1.16 -4.04 -4.80
CA GLY A 49 -1.01 -5.15 -5.74
C GLY A 49 0.13 -4.97 -6.76
N HIS A 50 0.58 -3.74 -7.00
CA HIS A 50 1.71 -3.45 -7.87
C HIS A 50 3.05 -3.44 -7.10
N ALA A 51 2.98 -3.51 -5.77
CA ALA A 51 4.14 -3.50 -4.90
C ALA A 51 4.83 -4.88 -4.83
N SER A 52 5.42 -5.28 -5.96
CA SER A 52 6.11 -6.56 -6.17
C SER A 52 7.64 -6.47 -6.24
N SER A 53 8.19 -5.26 -6.18
CA SER A 53 9.61 -4.96 -6.18
C SER A 53 10.26 -5.19 -4.80
N GLY A 54 11.58 -5.36 -4.82
CA GLY A 54 12.42 -5.37 -3.61
C GLY A 54 12.71 -3.97 -3.04
N SER A 55 12.27 -2.90 -3.70
CA SER A 55 12.48 -1.52 -3.26
C SER A 55 11.92 -1.27 -1.85
N ILE A 56 12.59 -0.39 -1.09
CA ILE A 56 12.21 -0.01 0.27
C ILE A 56 10.80 0.58 0.32
N THR A 57 10.49 1.49 -0.61
CA THR A 57 9.15 2.10 -0.77
C THR A 57 8.05 1.04 -0.94
N ASP A 58 8.41 -0.07 -1.56
CA ASP A 58 7.55 -1.19 -1.90
C ASP A 58 7.32 -2.12 -0.70
N GLN A 59 8.39 -2.37 0.05
CA GLN A 59 8.32 -3.06 1.34
C GLN A 59 7.40 -2.32 2.31
N LEU A 60 7.55 -1.00 2.44
CA LEU A 60 6.65 -0.19 3.26
C LEU A 60 5.20 -0.23 2.78
N THR A 61 4.99 -0.18 1.46
CA THR A 61 3.63 -0.24 0.89
C THR A 61 2.94 -1.56 1.23
N ARG A 62 3.68 -2.68 1.20
CA ARG A 62 3.17 -4.00 1.65
C ARG A 62 2.93 -4.05 3.17
N GLN A 63 3.82 -3.47 3.97
CA GLN A 63 3.71 -3.48 5.43
C GLN A 63 2.49 -2.69 5.92
N HIS A 64 2.32 -1.45 5.46
CA HIS A 64 1.23 -0.58 5.89
C HIS A 64 -0.08 -0.86 5.13
N ARG A 65 0.00 -1.59 4.01
CA ARG A 65 -1.10 -1.82 3.06
C ARG A 65 -1.74 -0.51 2.59
N MET A 66 -0.89 0.42 2.19
CA MET A 66 -1.23 1.68 1.53
C MET A 66 0.02 2.31 0.93
N THR A 67 -0.16 3.08 -0.12
CA THR A 67 0.94 3.84 -0.75
C THR A 67 1.27 5.09 0.06
N LEU A 68 2.44 5.69 -0.20
CA LEU A 68 2.81 6.98 0.39
C LEU A 68 1.80 8.08 0.00
N ASP A 69 1.35 8.08 -1.26
CA ASP A 69 0.38 9.06 -1.76
C ASP A 69 -1.00 8.88 -1.10
N GLU A 70 -1.45 7.65 -0.90
CA GLU A 70 -2.68 7.36 -0.15
C GLU A 70 -2.58 7.88 1.29
N ALA A 71 -1.42 7.72 1.95
CA ALA A 71 -1.23 8.20 3.31
C ALA A 71 -1.34 9.74 3.41
N HIS A 72 -0.73 10.47 2.47
CA HIS A 72 -0.83 11.93 2.38
C HIS A 72 -2.27 12.38 2.09
N LEU A 73 -2.98 11.66 1.22
CA LEU A 73 -4.37 11.94 0.90
C LEU A 73 -5.30 11.70 2.11
N ILE A 74 -5.11 10.60 2.84
CA ILE A 74 -5.89 10.27 4.06
C ILE A 74 -5.73 11.36 5.11
N LEU A 75 -4.50 11.83 5.35
CA LEU A 75 -4.22 12.87 6.33
C LEU A 75 -4.46 14.29 5.79
N ASN A 76 -4.82 14.43 4.51
CA ASN A 76 -5.01 15.71 3.83
C ASN A 76 -3.81 16.65 4.01
N VAL A 77 -2.61 16.14 3.75
CA VAL A 77 -1.33 16.85 3.86
C VAL A 77 -0.56 16.75 2.55
N LYS A 78 0.31 17.73 2.28
CA LYS A 78 1.25 17.68 1.14
C LYS A 78 2.52 16.93 1.54
N HIS A 79 3.26 16.40 0.56
CA HIS A 79 4.51 15.64 0.79
C HIS A 79 5.59 16.42 1.56
N GLU A 80 5.64 17.74 1.38
CA GLU A 80 6.65 18.62 2.00
C GLU A 80 6.31 19.08 3.43
N GLN A 81 5.20 18.65 4.02
CA GLN A 81 4.73 19.21 5.29
C GLN A 81 5.55 18.75 6.50
N GLY A 82 5.81 19.63 7.47
CA GLY A 82 6.52 19.26 8.70
C GLY A 82 5.80 18.15 9.50
N LEU A 83 6.57 17.39 10.30
CA LEU A 83 6.02 16.28 11.12
C LEU A 83 4.92 16.75 12.06
N GLU A 84 5.05 17.95 12.62
CA GLU A 84 4.05 18.54 13.52
C GLU A 84 2.71 18.79 12.83
N THR A 85 2.71 19.21 11.56
CA THR A 85 1.47 19.39 10.79
C THR A 85 0.78 18.04 10.54
N ILE A 86 1.57 17.00 10.25
CA ILE A 86 1.07 15.63 10.07
C ILE A 86 0.43 15.11 11.36
N LEU A 87 1.08 15.32 12.52
CA LEU A 87 0.56 14.92 13.82
C LEU A 87 -0.75 15.66 14.17
N ASN A 88 -0.81 16.97 13.95
CA ASN A 88 -2.03 17.75 14.17
C ASN A 88 -3.21 17.24 13.34
N HIS A 89 -2.98 16.95 12.05
CA HIS A 89 -3.99 16.38 11.16
C HIS A 89 -4.41 14.96 11.59
N TYR A 90 -3.44 14.14 11.98
CA TYR A 90 -3.68 12.81 12.52
C TYR A 90 -4.59 12.87 13.77
N GLU A 91 -4.25 13.70 14.75
CA GLU A 91 -5.02 13.82 16.00
C GLU A 91 -6.45 14.30 15.72
N HIS A 92 -6.61 15.30 14.86
CA HIS A 92 -7.91 15.81 14.46
C HIS A 92 -8.78 14.73 13.81
N LEU A 93 -8.24 14.03 12.80
CA LEU A 93 -8.97 12.98 12.09
C LEU A 93 -9.23 11.75 12.97
N PHE A 94 -8.28 11.38 13.82
CA PHE A 94 -8.44 10.26 14.74
C PHE A 94 -9.55 10.53 15.75
N LYS A 95 -9.58 11.74 16.34
CA LYS A 95 -10.64 12.17 17.26
C LYS A 95 -12.00 12.23 16.58
N ALA A 96 -12.08 12.79 15.37
CA ALA A 96 -13.32 12.88 14.62
C ALA A 96 -13.94 11.51 14.28
N ASN A 97 -13.11 10.47 14.14
CA ASN A 97 -13.54 9.10 13.82
C ASN A 97 -13.59 8.16 15.04
N SER A 98 -13.28 8.67 16.24
CA SER A 98 -13.28 7.86 17.46
C SER A 98 -14.69 7.49 17.92
N PRO A 99 -14.85 6.38 18.66
CA PRO A 99 -16.14 6.01 19.23
C PRO A 99 -16.73 7.17 20.06
N PRO A 100 -18.04 7.45 19.93
CA PRO A 100 -18.67 8.49 20.71
C PRO A 100 -18.61 8.14 22.21
N PRO A 101 -18.53 9.16 23.09
CA PRO A 101 -18.53 8.93 24.52
C PRO A 101 -19.81 8.17 24.93
N PRO A 102 -19.71 7.24 25.90
CA PRO A 102 -20.87 6.50 26.35
C PRO A 102 -21.92 7.48 26.90
N PRO A 103 -23.20 7.30 26.56
CA PRO A 103 -24.23 8.20 27.04
C PRO A 103 -24.30 8.17 28.58
N PRO A 104 -24.55 9.33 29.24
CA PRO A 104 -24.56 9.44 30.70
C PRO A 104 -25.68 8.65 31.39
N LYS A 105 -26.65 8.13 30.64
CA LYS A 105 -27.70 7.23 31.09
C LYS A 105 -27.80 6.07 30.10
N PRO A 106 -28.16 4.85 30.54
CA PRO A 106 -28.45 3.76 29.61
C PRO A 106 -29.69 4.13 28.79
N LEU A 107 -29.48 4.63 27.57
CA LEU A 107 -30.57 4.83 26.62
C LEU A 107 -30.97 3.48 26.02
N PRO A 108 -32.27 3.27 25.73
CA PRO A 108 -32.70 2.10 24.99
C PRO A 108 -31.95 2.00 23.64
N PRO A 109 -31.69 0.78 23.13
CA PRO A 109 -30.82 0.56 21.96
C PRO A 109 -31.26 1.32 20.70
N SER A 110 -32.53 1.70 20.61
CA SER A 110 -33.09 2.49 19.51
C SER A 110 -32.65 3.96 19.50
N LYS A 111 -32.28 4.55 20.65
CA LYS A 111 -31.90 5.97 20.74
C LYS A 111 -30.40 6.21 20.77
N ALA A 112 -29.59 5.22 21.14
CA ALA A 112 -28.12 5.32 21.07
C ALA A 112 -27.61 5.48 19.62
N ARG A 113 -28.34 4.94 18.64
CA ARG A 113 -28.02 5.05 17.21
C ARG A 113 -28.57 6.33 16.55
N ALA A 114 -29.46 7.06 17.24
CA ALA A 114 -30.12 8.26 16.71
C ALA A 114 -29.21 9.50 16.73
N THR A 115 -28.09 9.47 17.46
CA THR A 115 -27.17 10.60 17.58
C THR A 115 -26.32 10.85 16.32
N GLY A 116 -26.45 10.04 15.26
CA GLY A 116 -25.73 10.24 13.99
C GLY A 116 -24.20 10.08 14.09
N GLN A 117 -23.67 9.73 15.26
CA GLN A 117 -22.25 9.52 15.50
C GLN A 117 -21.87 8.12 15.01
N PHE A 118 -21.57 8.02 13.72
CA PHE A 118 -21.02 6.83 13.11
C PHE A 118 -19.51 6.80 13.38
N HIS A 119 -19.05 5.86 14.21
CA HIS A 119 -17.63 5.54 14.31
C HIS A 119 -17.34 4.35 13.40
N SER A 120 -16.21 4.41 12.70
CA SER A 120 -15.74 3.30 11.87
C SER A 120 -14.34 2.93 12.30
N HIS A 121 -14.20 1.72 12.84
CA HIS A 121 -12.89 1.16 13.17
C HIS A 121 -11.97 1.08 11.95
N TYR A 122 -12.55 0.87 10.76
CA TYR A 122 -11.78 0.85 9.51
C TYR A 122 -11.17 2.22 9.20
N LEU A 123 -11.95 3.30 9.33
CA LEU A 123 -11.45 4.66 9.09
C LEU A 123 -10.37 5.03 10.12
N GLN A 124 -10.60 4.72 11.39
CA GLN A 124 -9.62 4.92 12.44
C GLN A 124 -8.31 4.15 12.17
N SER A 125 -8.42 2.88 11.76
CA SER A 125 -7.27 2.06 11.39
C SER A 125 -6.51 2.62 10.18
N LYS A 126 -7.21 3.21 9.19
CA LYS A 126 -6.60 3.85 8.03
C LYS A 126 -5.83 5.12 8.40
N VAL A 127 -6.39 5.95 9.29
CA VAL A 127 -5.73 7.17 9.78
C VAL A 127 -4.44 6.83 10.54
N VAL A 128 -4.46 5.81 11.40
CA VAL A 128 -3.25 5.35 12.12
C VAL A 128 -2.19 4.85 11.16
N ARG A 129 -2.57 3.95 10.24
CA ARG A 129 -1.62 3.40 9.25
C ARG A 129 -1.02 4.49 8.35
N ALA A 130 -1.79 5.51 8.01
CA ALA A 130 -1.31 6.63 7.19
C ALA A 130 -0.19 7.41 7.91
N ARG A 131 -0.37 7.71 9.19
CA ARG A 131 0.68 8.32 10.01
C ARG A 131 1.92 7.42 10.04
N ASP A 132 1.76 6.15 10.41
CA ASP A 132 2.89 5.22 10.54
C ASP A 132 3.65 5.04 9.20
N ARG A 133 2.93 5.05 8.07
CA ARG A 133 3.52 4.95 6.72
C ARG A 133 4.37 6.16 6.36
N ILE A 134 3.95 7.37 6.76
CA ILE A 134 4.70 8.61 6.51
C ILE A 134 5.91 8.70 7.44
N GLU A 135 5.75 8.32 8.71
CA GLU A 135 6.85 8.25 9.68
C GLU A 135 7.93 7.27 9.21
N ALA A 136 7.54 6.07 8.77
CA ALA A 136 8.48 5.07 8.26
C ALA A 136 9.26 5.53 7.02
N GLU A 137 8.64 6.28 6.11
CA GLU A 137 9.34 6.84 4.94
C GLU A 137 10.40 7.87 5.37
N ARG A 138 10.08 8.69 6.38
CA ARG A 138 10.99 9.73 6.88
C ARG A 138 12.16 9.16 7.65
N SER A 139 11.90 8.20 8.53
CA SER A 139 12.96 7.50 9.26
C SER A 139 13.96 6.81 8.34
N MET A 140 13.56 6.45 7.12
CA MET A 140 14.49 5.90 6.11
C MET A 140 15.09 6.95 5.17
N SER A 141 14.52 8.16 5.11
CA SER A 141 15.06 9.28 4.34
C SER A 141 16.07 10.10 5.12
N GLU A 142 16.04 10.04 6.46
CA GLU A 142 17.10 10.60 7.31
C GLU A 142 18.30 9.62 7.34
N PRO A 143 19.45 9.97 6.74
CA PRO A 143 20.63 9.13 6.82
C PRO A 143 21.19 9.20 8.24
N ASP A 144 21.05 8.10 8.98
CA ASP A 144 21.81 7.87 10.20
C ASP A 144 23.32 7.89 9.85
N PRO A 145 24.16 8.73 10.49
CA PRO A 145 25.61 8.78 10.24
C PRO A 145 26.39 7.55 10.74
N SER A 146 25.73 6.44 11.07
CA SER A 146 26.33 5.29 11.77
C SER A 146 26.64 4.08 10.89
N THR A 147 26.39 4.11 9.57
CA THR A 147 26.71 2.97 8.67
C THR A 147 28.08 3.11 7.98
N GLN A 148 29.14 3.32 8.77
CA GLN A 148 30.54 3.12 8.35
C GLN A 148 31.32 2.36 9.43
N THR A 149 30.92 1.12 9.73
CA THR A 149 31.85 0.06 10.19
C THR A 149 31.08 -1.25 10.30
N SER A 150 31.14 -2.08 9.26
CA SER A 150 31.15 -3.56 9.35
C SER A 150 30.95 -4.20 7.98
N SER A 151 31.84 -3.90 7.04
CA SER A 151 32.14 -4.79 5.93
C SER A 151 33.58 -5.25 6.05
N SER A 152 33.83 -6.25 6.91
CA SER A 152 35.02 -7.09 6.79
C SER A 152 34.77 -8.48 7.37
N SER A 153 34.46 -9.39 6.44
CA SER A 153 34.98 -10.76 6.34
C SER A 153 34.09 -11.94 6.79
N PRO A 154 34.04 -13.01 5.96
CA PRO A 154 33.16 -14.15 6.13
C PRO A 154 33.83 -15.25 6.98
N SER A 155 33.11 -15.86 7.93
CA SER A 155 33.63 -16.96 8.73
C SER A 155 32.63 -18.11 8.86
N SER A 156 32.82 -19.12 8.02
CA SER A 156 32.60 -20.54 8.30
C SER A 156 33.77 -21.27 7.61
N PRO A 157 34.47 -22.23 8.24
CA PRO A 157 33.86 -23.41 8.86
C PRO A 157 34.43 -23.80 10.24
N SER A 158 33.57 -24.31 11.11
CA SER A 158 33.95 -24.99 12.35
C SER A 158 34.37 -26.44 12.07
N SER A 159 35.66 -26.76 12.28
CA SER A 159 36.14 -28.13 12.46
C SER A 159 36.35 -28.41 13.96
N PRO A 160 35.97 -29.61 14.48
CA PRO A 160 36.06 -29.94 15.90
C PRO A 160 37.49 -30.31 16.36
N PRO A 161 37.77 -30.22 17.68
CA PRO A 161 39.12 -30.30 18.24
C PRO A 161 39.75 -31.72 18.20
N PRO A 162 41.09 -31.82 18.31
CA PRO A 162 41.84 -33.05 18.07
C PRO A 162 41.71 -34.11 19.18
N PRO A 163 41.91 -35.40 18.86
CA PRO A 163 41.80 -36.49 19.82
C PRO A 163 42.95 -36.53 20.83
N ASN A 164 42.55 -36.75 22.08
CA ASN A 164 43.36 -36.84 23.29
C ASN A 164 44.35 -38.02 23.20
N LYS A 165 45.67 -37.74 23.20
CA LYS A 165 46.72 -38.76 23.37
C LYS A 165 47.03 -38.90 24.85
N GLY A 166 46.39 -39.87 25.50
CA GLY A 166 46.85 -40.44 26.75
C GLY A 166 47.98 -41.42 26.48
N ASP A 167 49.10 -41.21 27.16
CA ASP A 167 50.31 -42.05 27.12
C ASP A 167 50.29 -43.05 28.28
N SER A 168 51.12 -44.09 28.14
CA SER A 168 51.60 -45.09 29.12
C SER A 168 50.92 -46.46 29.14
N PRO A 169 51.68 -47.52 29.48
CA PRO A 169 52.97 -47.96 28.93
C PRO A 169 52.89 -49.31 28.20
#